data_AF-A0A7S0RF20-F1
#
_entry.id   AF-A0A7S0RF20-F1
#
_cell.length_a   1.000
_cell.length_b   1.000
_cell.length_c   1.000
_cell.angle_alpha   90.00
_cell.angle_beta   90.00
_cell.angle_gamma   90.00
#
_symmetry.space_group_name_H-M   'P 1'
#
loop_
_entity.id
_entity.type
_entity.pdbx_description
1 polymer ?
#
loop_
_entity_poly.entity_id
_entity_poly.type
_entity_poly.pdbx_seq_one_letter_code
_entity_poly.pdbx_strand_id
1 'polypeptide(L)'
;GPDPGSEAPGPTILHEPARVAMRLTPALSRWGLAAVAPILGVVAGVSEAGSAGVVRGTWAPEGMSLPYSDAHVVVAPMKLRLEASPVVVQLVDALKVPGLHKAFKQARKAKLTAHHEQKQQQRLEASEPQQAASDTTSAIQGLGGSLLPGKSRSKGSRSGSGDQDNTDGKGAASGKAEAGAGAGGSGVGILEAWVSGMRVDFKRSGAIQQRRVDMLIGPPGLRSSEDGLYLVLWGSANPDTDQLRMTVGLPPPTLARMGVRESDLPEGYCMPIPLGGTISAPRLQVKGVAARAAQLVINQAAHHAVRQQERKEEDKRSEASSGSRQGTEGAGEGVGSGSVTSAGDEEGKAEGQSSADEQAGIPGSSSSTTTTAPVGARR
;
A
#
# COMPACT_ATOMS: atom_id res chain seq x y z
N GLY A 1 -49.70 -8.04 -16.20
CA GLY A 1 -49.46 -7.86 -14.75
C GLY A 1 -48.77 -9.11 -14.22
N PRO A 2 -48.01 -9.01 -13.12
CA PRO A 2 -47.49 -10.20 -12.45
C PRO A 2 -48.64 -11.11 -12.02
N ASP A 3 -48.45 -12.42 -12.14
CA ASP A 3 -49.45 -13.43 -11.83
C ASP A 3 -49.77 -13.41 -10.32
N PRO A 4 -51.02 -13.13 -9.89
CA PRO A 4 -51.37 -13.01 -8.47
C PRO A 4 -51.25 -14.34 -7.68
N GLY A 5 -50.88 -15.45 -8.34
CA GLY A 5 -50.60 -16.75 -7.72
C GLY A 5 -49.13 -17.14 -7.64
N SER A 6 -48.19 -16.28 -8.08
CA SER A 6 -46.75 -16.59 -7.96
C SER A 6 -46.30 -16.43 -6.52
N GLU A 7 -46.35 -17.50 -5.72
CA GLU A 7 -45.66 -17.56 -4.43
C GLU A 7 -44.21 -17.12 -4.62
N ALA A 8 -43.78 -16.12 -3.85
CA ALA A 8 -42.39 -15.70 -3.87
C ALA A 8 -41.53 -16.92 -3.49
N PRO A 9 -40.46 -17.23 -4.26
CA PRO A 9 -39.59 -18.36 -3.92
C PRO A 9 -39.13 -18.21 -2.46
N GLY A 10 -39.31 -19.27 -1.68
CA GLY A 10 -38.90 -19.31 -0.28
C GLY A 10 -37.40 -19.05 -0.11
N PRO A 11 -36.96 -18.66 1.10
CA PRO A 11 -35.55 -18.36 1.35
C PRO A 11 -34.67 -19.60 1.11
N THR A 12 -33.60 -19.45 0.33
CA THR A 12 -32.63 -20.53 0.10
C THR A 12 -31.58 -20.49 1.21
N ILE A 13 -31.36 -21.62 1.90
CA ILE A 13 -30.34 -21.75 2.95
C ILE A 13 -29.08 -22.39 2.36
N LEU A 14 -27.93 -21.77 2.59
CA LEU A 14 -26.62 -22.32 2.27
C LEU A 14 -26.15 -23.23 3.41
N HIS A 15 -25.71 -24.45 3.10
CA HIS A 15 -25.14 -25.35 4.10
C HIS A 15 -23.69 -25.01 4.45
N GLU A 16 -22.98 -24.33 3.54
CA GLU A 16 -21.58 -23.93 3.71
C GLU A 16 -21.34 -22.54 3.12
N PRO A 17 -20.35 -21.76 3.64
CA PRO A 17 -19.97 -20.49 3.05
C PRO A 17 -19.59 -20.65 1.58
N ALA A 18 -20.14 -19.80 0.71
CA ALA A 18 -19.79 -19.85 -0.69
C ALA A 18 -18.32 -19.43 -0.86
N ARG A 19 -17.52 -20.29 -1.47
CA ARG A 19 -16.12 -20.02 -1.75
C ARG A 19 -16.00 -19.52 -3.17
N VAL A 20 -15.42 -18.34 -3.34
CA VAL A 20 -15.15 -17.77 -4.66
C VAL A 20 -13.65 -17.64 -4.81
N ALA A 21 -13.08 -18.36 -5.77
CA ALA A 21 -11.71 -18.15 -6.20
C ALA A 21 -11.75 -17.42 -7.54
N MET A 22 -11.32 -16.16 -7.55
CA MET A 22 -11.28 -15.35 -8.77
C MET A 22 -9.83 -15.13 -9.15
N ARG A 23 -9.49 -15.40 -10.41
CA ARG A 23 -8.24 -14.89 -10.96
C ARG A 23 -8.47 -13.43 -11.34
N LEU A 24 -7.88 -12.50 -10.60
CA LEU A 24 -8.02 -11.09 -10.93
C LEU A 24 -7.19 -10.77 -12.17
N THR A 25 -7.88 -10.45 -13.26
CA THR A 25 -7.23 -9.79 -14.40
C THR A 25 -6.82 -8.38 -13.97
N PRO A 26 -5.81 -7.75 -14.60
CA PRO A 26 -5.44 -6.38 -14.28
C PRO A 26 -6.61 -5.39 -14.39
N ALA A 27 -7.61 -5.65 -15.25
CA ALA A 27 -8.82 -4.84 -15.34
C ALA A 27 -9.73 -5.04 -14.11
N LEU A 28 -9.95 -6.29 -13.69
CA LEU A 28 -10.77 -6.61 -12.53
C LEU A 28 -10.11 -6.16 -11.22
N SER A 29 -8.78 -6.27 -11.10
CA SER A 29 -8.03 -5.70 -9.97
C SER A 29 -8.23 -4.20 -9.87
N ARG A 30 -8.18 -3.48 -10.99
CA ARG A 30 -8.38 -2.02 -11.03
C ARG A 30 -9.77 -1.62 -10.55
N TRP A 31 -10.81 -2.36 -10.91
CA TRP A 31 -12.17 -2.07 -10.45
C TRP A 31 -12.44 -2.55 -9.02
N GLY A 32 -12.14 -3.81 -8.73
CA GLY A 32 -12.45 -4.45 -7.45
C GLY A 32 -11.63 -3.89 -6.29
N LEU A 33 -10.30 -3.77 -6.45
CA LEU A 33 -9.45 -3.28 -5.37
C LEU A 33 -9.57 -1.76 -5.18
N ALA A 34 -9.85 -0.98 -6.23
CA ALA A 34 -10.04 0.46 -6.06
C ALA A 34 -11.33 0.80 -5.30
N ALA A 35 -12.40 0.00 -5.47
CA ALA A 35 -13.64 0.20 -4.71
C ALA A 35 -13.45 -0.06 -3.21
N VAL A 36 -12.62 -1.05 -2.87
CA VAL A 36 -12.41 -1.44 -1.47
C VAL A 36 -11.29 -0.63 -0.84
N ALA A 37 -10.16 -0.46 -1.54
CA ALA A 37 -8.97 0.25 -1.08
C ALA A 37 -8.50 1.30 -2.12
N PRO A 38 -9.17 2.48 -2.20
CA PRO A 38 -8.88 3.51 -3.21
C PRO A 38 -7.45 4.04 -3.18
N ILE A 39 -6.76 3.91 -2.04
CA ILE A 39 -5.35 4.32 -1.91
C ILE A 39 -4.43 3.54 -2.86
N LEU A 40 -4.76 2.29 -3.18
CA LEU A 40 -3.98 1.46 -4.10
C LEU A 40 -4.00 2.02 -5.54
N GLY A 41 -4.99 2.83 -5.88
CA GLY A 41 -5.13 3.48 -7.18
C GLY A 41 -5.11 2.47 -8.33
N VAL A 42 -4.24 2.70 -9.31
CA VAL A 42 -4.10 1.82 -10.48
C VAL A 42 -3.13 0.68 -10.15
N VAL A 43 -3.69 -0.51 -9.93
CA VAL A 43 -2.91 -1.74 -9.77
C VAL A 43 -2.41 -2.20 -11.14
N ALA A 44 -1.11 -2.09 -11.38
CA ALA A 44 -0.45 -2.51 -12.62
C ALA A 44 -0.42 -4.04 -12.74
N GLY A 45 -0.33 -4.75 -11.61
CA GLY A 45 -0.38 -6.20 -11.58
C GLY A 45 -0.37 -6.76 -10.17
N VAL A 46 -0.70 -8.04 -10.04
CA VAL A 46 -0.57 -8.80 -8.79
C VAL A 46 0.72 -9.61 -8.91
N SER A 47 1.69 -9.37 -8.02
CA SER A 47 2.98 -10.06 -8.02
C SER A 47 2.96 -11.12 -6.92
N GLU A 48 3.33 -12.35 -7.24
CA GLU A 48 3.17 -13.47 -6.32
C GLU A 48 4.05 -13.43 -5.08
N ALA A 49 3.45 -13.83 -3.97
CA ALA A 49 4.10 -14.60 -2.90
C ALA A 49 3.53 -16.05 -2.89
N GLY A 50 3.53 -16.72 -4.05
CA GLY A 50 3.26 -18.17 -4.18
C GLY A 50 1.91 -18.64 -4.78
N SER A 51 0.99 -17.75 -5.19
CA SER A 51 -0.20 -18.14 -5.99
C SER A 51 -0.69 -17.02 -6.94
N ALA A 52 -0.45 -17.12 -8.24
CA ALA A 52 -0.48 -15.99 -9.17
C ALA A 52 -1.87 -15.48 -9.44
N GLY A 53 -2.17 -14.33 -8.83
CA GLY A 53 -3.32 -13.53 -9.19
C GLY A 53 -4.66 -14.16 -8.81
N VAL A 54 -4.68 -15.15 -7.89
CA VAL A 54 -5.92 -15.72 -7.39
C VAL A 54 -6.29 -15.04 -6.08
N VAL A 55 -7.32 -14.18 -6.15
CA VAL A 55 -7.99 -13.69 -4.95
C VAL A 55 -9.01 -14.73 -4.53
N ARG A 56 -8.78 -15.29 -3.34
CA ARG A 56 -9.72 -16.18 -2.68
C ARG A 56 -10.58 -15.35 -1.75
N GLY A 57 -11.88 -15.35 -2.02
CA GLY A 57 -12.94 -14.80 -1.20
C GLY A 57 -13.74 -15.93 -0.56
N THR A 58 -14.05 -15.80 0.73
CA THR A 58 -15.12 -16.59 1.36
C THR A 58 -16.30 -15.68 1.60
N TRP A 59 -17.46 -16.02 1.06
CA TRP A 59 -18.70 -15.27 1.16
C TRP A 59 -19.66 -15.99 2.10
N ALA A 60 -19.96 -15.35 3.23
CA ALA A 60 -20.88 -15.88 4.23
C ALA A 60 -22.00 -14.87 4.48
N PRO A 61 -23.21 -15.10 3.96
CA PRO A 61 -24.35 -14.26 4.27
C PRO A 61 -24.80 -14.49 5.72
N GLU A 62 -25.34 -13.46 6.34
CA GLU A 62 -25.88 -13.56 7.71
C GLU A 62 -27.00 -14.61 7.77
N GLY A 63 -26.90 -15.54 8.73
CA GLY A 63 -27.84 -16.66 8.86
C GLY A 63 -27.80 -17.67 7.71
N MET A 64 -26.82 -17.58 6.81
CA MET A 64 -26.67 -18.44 5.64
C MET A 64 -27.86 -18.41 4.68
N SER A 65 -28.71 -17.38 4.74
CA SER A 65 -29.95 -17.29 3.95
C SER A 65 -29.82 -16.34 2.75
N LEU A 66 -30.48 -16.69 1.65
CA LEU A 66 -30.65 -15.86 0.47
C LEU A 66 -32.13 -15.47 0.29
N PRO A 67 -32.44 -14.20 -0.06
CA PRO A 67 -31.51 -13.09 -0.27
C PRO A 67 -30.84 -12.63 1.04
N TYR A 68 -29.57 -12.23 0.96
CA TYR A 68 -28.78 -11.84 2.13
C TYR A 68 -29.10 -10.41 2.59
N SER A 69 -29.03 -10.18 3.90
CA SER A 69 -29.06 -8.83 4.48
C SER A 69 -27.67 -8.24 4.55
N ASP A 70 -26.72 -9.05 4.99
CA ASP A 70 -25.30 -8.71 5.10
C ASP A 70 -24.48 -9.90 4.60
N ALA A 71 -23.30 -9.63 4.06
CA ALA A 71 -22.36 -10.67 3.70
C ALA A 71 -20.91 -10.30 4.01
N HIS A 72 -20.13 -11.27 4.47
CA HIS A 72 -18.73 -11.10 4.78
C HIS A 72 -17.87 -11.70 3.69
N VAL A 73 -16.88 -10.95 3.20
CA VAL A 73 -15.86 -11.38 2.26
C VAL A 73 -14.49 -11.28 2.91
N VAL A 74 -13.77 -12.40 2.97
CA VAL A 74 -12.37 -12.43 3.40
C VAL A 74 -11.47 -12.69 2.21
N VAL A 75 -10.58 -11.75 1.93
CA VAL A 75 -9.57 -11.78 0.87
C VAL A 75 -8.21 -12.12 1.48
N ALA A 76 -7.52 -13.10 0.90
CA ALA A 76 -6.19 -13.51 1.37
C ALA A 76 -5.12 -12.41 1.22
N PRO A 77 -4.05 -12.43 2.04
CA PRO A 77 -2.91 -11.54 1.85
C PRO A 77 -2.31 -11.61 0.45
N MET A 78 -1.82 -10.50 -0.07
CA MET A 78 -1.29 -10.42 -1.44
C MET A 78 -0.21 -9.37 -1.59
N LYS A 79 0.63 -9.53 -2.62
CA LYS A 79 1.60 -8.54 -3.06
C LYS A 79 1.16 -7.93 -4.39
N LEU A 80 1.19 -6.61 -4.48
CA LEU A 80 0.70 -5.81 -5.59
C LEU A 80 1.83 -4.99 -6.18
N ARG A 81 1.77 -4.77 -7.49
CA ARG A 81 2.56 -3.76 -8.20
C ARG A 81 1.64 -2.59 -8.47
N LEU A 82 1.95 -1.45 -7.88
CA LEU A 82 1.15 -0.24 -7.98
C LEU A 82 1.79 0.73 -8.96
N GLU A 83 0.96 1.40 -9.75
CA GLU A 83 1.37 2.68 -10.30
C GLU A 83 1.30 3.76 -9.21
N ALA A 84 2.04 4.86 -9.39
CA ALA A 84 1.97 5.99 -8.48
C ALA A 84 0.54 6.56 -8.39
N SER A 85 -0.19 6.17 -7.35
CA SER A 85 -1.52 6.67 -7.01
C SER A 85 -1.43 8.12 -6.54
N PRO A 86 -2.30 9.04 -7.00
CA PRO A 86 -2.31 10.43 -6.53
C PRO A 86 -2.44 10.54 -5.01
N VAL A 87 -3.20 9.64 -4.38
CA VAL A 87 -3.40 9.61 -2.92
C VAL A 87 -2.10 9.24 -2.21
N VAL A 88 -1.39 8.22 -2.71
CA VAL A 88 -0.11 7.80 -2.13
C VAL A 88 0.93 8.91 -2.33
N VAL A 89 0.99 9.54 -3.51
CA VAL A 89 1.88 10.68 -3.76
C VAL A 89 1.60 11.83 -2.78
N GLN A 90 0.33 12.22 -2.61
CA GLN A 90 -0.07 13.26 -1.65
C GLN A 90 0.35 12.91 -0.22
N LEU A 91 0.20 11.64 0.17
CA LEU A 91 0.61 11.18 1.49
C LEU A 91 2.13 11.22 1.66
N VAL A 92 2.90 10.69 0.71
CA VAL A 92 4.36 10.72 0.74
C VAL A 92 4.90 12.16 0.81
N ASP A 93 4.31 13.07 0.02
CA ASP A 93 4.68 14.48 0.01
C ASP A 93 4.33 15.18 1.34
N ALA A 94 3.18 14.84 1.93
CA ALA A 94 2.75 15.38 3.22
C ALA A 94 3.60 14.89 4.39
N LEU A 95 4.03 13.63 4.37
CA LEU A 95 4.84 13.01 5.43
C LEU A 95 6.33 13.37 5.33
N LYS A 96 6.80 13.81 4.16
CA LYS A 96 8.22 14.16 3.90
C LYS A 96 9.20 13.05 4.31
N VAL A 97 8.81 11.78 4.17
CA VAL A 97 9.65 10.64 4.55
C VAL A 97 10.91 10.62 3.66
N PRO A 98 12.13 10.71 4.24
CA PRO A 98 13.37 10.64 3.48
C PRO A 98 13.48 9.34 2.68
N GLY A 99 14.10 9.40 1.50
CA GLY A 99 14.26 8.24 0.60
C GLY A 99 13.01 7.93 -0.23
N LEU A 100 11.86 7.81 0.41
CA LEU A 100 10.59 7.52 -0.27
C LEU A 100 10.21 8.65 -1.24
N HIS A 101 10.33 9.91 -0.82
CA HIS A 101 10.06 11.05 -1.71
C HIS A 101 11.00 11.06 -2.94
N LYS A 102 12.26 10.64 -2.79
CA LYS A 102 13.20 10.52 -3.92
C LYS A 102 12.76 9.42 -4.89
N ALA A 103 12.40 8.24 -4.37
CA ALA A 103 11.91 7.12 -5.17
C ALA A 103 10.63 7.49 -5.95
N PHE A 104 9.68 8.17 -5.30
CA PHE A 104 8.45 8.64 -5.94
C PHE A 104 8.71 9.72 -6.99
N LYS A 105 9.64 10.65 -6.72
CA LYS A 105 10.02 11.69 -7.69
C LYS A 105 10.69 11.07 -8.93
N GLN A 106 11.54 10.06 -8.75
CA GLN A 106 12.15 9.30 -9.85
C GLN A 106 11.09 8.52 -10.64
N ALA A 107 10.19 7.83 -9.95
CA ALA A 107 9.07 7.11 -10.54
C ALA A 107 8.19 8.02 -11.42
N ARG A 108 7.85 9.22 -10.92
CA ARG A 108 7.06 10.21 -11.65
C ARG A 108 7.81 10.75 -12.87
N LYS A 109 9.11 11.02 -12.74
CA LYS A 109 9.96 11.47 -13.86
C LYS A 109 9.99 10.40 -14.95
N ALA A 110 10.23 9.14 -14.58
CA ALA A 110 10.25 8.02 -15.52
C ALA A 110 8.90 7.87 -16.27
N LYS A 111 7.76 8.02 -15.57
CA LYS A 111 6.43 7.96 -16.20
C LYS A 111 6.20 9.10 -17.18
N LEU A 112 6.65 10.32 -16.86
CA LEU A 112 6.54 11.47 -17.75
C LEU A 112 7.38 11.26 -19.01
N THR A 113 8.61 10.74 -18.88
CA THR A 113 9.49 10.44 -20.01
C THR A 113 8.88 9.35 -20.90
N ALA A 114 8.43 8.23 -20.32
CA ALA A 114 7.80 7.15 -21.08
C ALA A 114 6.53 7.61 -21.84
N HIS A 115 5.71 8.46 -21.22
CA HIS A 115 4.54 9.03 -21.89
C HIS A 115 4.95 9.99 -23.04
N HIS A 116 6.04 10.74 -22.89
CA HIS A 116 6.54 11.60 -23.95
C HIS A 116 7.07 10.78 -25.12
N GLU A 117 7.84 9.72 -24.85
CA GLU A 117 8.34 8.77 -25.86
C GLU A 117 7.19 8.08 -26.59
N GLN A 118 6.19 7.57 -25.87
CA GLN A 118 5.01 6.96 -26.48
C GLN A 118 4.25 7.94 -27.38
N LYS A 119 4.09 9.20 -26.94
CA LYS A 119 3.45 10.24 -27.75
C LYS A 119 4.29 10.61 -28.99
N GLN A 120 5.62 10.55 -28.89
CA GLN A 120 6.51 10.74 -30.04
C GLN A 120 6.38 9.57 -31.03
N GLN A 121 6.36 8.32 -30.56
CA GLN A 121 6.14 7.13 -31.40
C GLN A 121 4.79 7.20 -32.13
N GLN A 122 3.71 7.52 -31.43
CA GLN A 122 2.39 7.72 -32.04
C GLN A 122 2.37 8.84 -33.07
N ARG A 123 3.17 9.89 -32.88
CA ARG A 123 3.33 10.96 -33.86
C ARG A 123 4.10 10.51 -35.09
N LEU A 124 5.14 9.69 -34.93
CA LEU A 124 5.91 9.12 -36.04
C LEU A 124 5.04 8.18 -36.88
N GLU A 125 4.28 7.30 -36.24
CA GLU A 125 3.32 6.40 -36.90
C GLU A 125 2.20 7.18 -37.61
N ALA A 126 1.68 8.26 -37.01
CA ALA A 126 0.69 9.11 -37.65
C ALA A 126 1.28 10.01 -38.76
N SER A 127 2.58 10.31 -38.69
CA SER A 127 3.32 11.07 -39.70
C SER A 127 3.95 10.20 -40.77
N GLU A 128 3.52 8.95 -40.90
CA GLU A 128 3.77 8.11 -42.07
C GLU A 128 2.57 8.18 -43.06
N PRO A 129 2.26 9.33 -43.70
CA PRO A 129 1.21 9.40 -44.70
C PRO A 129 1.72 8.96 -46.07
N GLN A 130 1.06 7.94 -46.62
CA GLN A 130 0.45 7.96 -47.96
C GLN A 130 1.31 8.19 -49.20
N GLN A 131 2.65 8.20 -49.12
CA GLN A 131 3.49 8.18 -50.34
C GLN A 131 3.30 6.91 -51.18
N ALA A 132 2.72 5.85 -50.61
CA ALA A 132 2.31 4.66 -51.37
C ALA A 132 1.01 4.84 -52.20
N ALA A 133 0.24 5.92 -52.00
CA ALA A 133 -1.02 6.15 -52.72
C ALA A 133 -0.89 7.15 -53.90
N SER A 134 0.23 7.86 -54.04
CA SER A 134 0.48 8.75 -55.19
C SER A 134 1.01 8.02 -56.43
N ASP A 135 1.56 6.81 -56.31
CA ASP A 135 2.14 6.07 -57.44
C ASP A 135 1.15 5.17 -58.19
N THR A 136 -0.09 5.01 -57.71
CA THR A 136 -1.12 4.21 -58.41
C THR A 136 -2.12 5.05 -59.22
N THR A 137 -2.05 6.38 -59.18
CA THR A 137 -3.00 7.24 -59.94
C THR A 137 -2.42 7.80 -61.25
N SER A 138 -1.13 7.59 -61.54
CA SER A 138 -0.49 8.01 -62.80
C SER A 138 -0.63 7.00 -63.95
N ALA A 139 -1.26 5.83 -63.74
CA ALA A 139 -1.45 4.81 -64.78
C ALA A 139 -2.84 4.82 -65.47
N ILE A 140 -3.78 5.68 -65.05
CA ILE A 140 -5.10 5.81 -65.68
C ILE A 140 -5.28 7.25 -66.20
N GLN A 141 -4.35 7.70 -67.04
CA GLN A 141 -4.49 8.95 -67.79
C GLN A 141 -4.02 8.77 -69.23
N GLY A 142 -4.61 7.79 -69.88
CA GLY A 142 -4.52 7.60 -71.32
C GLY A 142 -5.79 6.93 -71.79
N LEU A 143 -6.82 7.72 -72.10
CA LEU A 143 -7.82 7.54 -73.17
C LEU A 143 -9.07 8.39 -72.91
N GLY A 144 -9.29 9.38 -73.77
CA GLY A 144 -10.55 10.13 -73.95
C GLY A 144 -10.76 11.23 -72.90
N GLY A 145 -11.08 12.48 -73.23
CA GLY A 145 -11.73 13.02 -74.40
C GLY A 145 -12.63 14.16 -73.90
N SER A 146 -12.28 15.38 -74.30
CA SER A 146 -12.97 16.68 -74.19
C SER A 146 -14.47 16.67 -73.86
N LEU A 147 -14.92 17.58 -72.95
CA LEU A 147 -15.89 18.67 -73.26
C LEU A 147 -16.26 19.52 -72.00
N LEU A 148 -15.69 20.74 -71.95
CA LEU A 148 -16.34 22.03 -71.57
C LEU A 148 -16.63 22.43 -70.08
N PRO A 149 -16.82 23.75 -69.78
CA PRO A 149 -16.00 24.46 -68.78
C PRO A 149 -16.79 25.14 -67.63
N GLY A 150 -16.09 25.54 -66.57
CA GLY A 150 -16.67 26.37 -65.51
C GLY A 150 -15.64 27.13 -64.66
N LYS A 151 -15.52 28.43 -64.91
CA LYS A 151 -14.74 29.42 -64.17
C LYS A 151 -15.08 29.42 -62.67
N SER A 152 -14.09 29.53 -61.80
CA SER A 152 -14.09 30.59 -60.77
C SER A 152 -12.71 30.78 -60.13
N ARG A 153 -12.29 32.04 -60.11
CA ARG A 153 -11.09 32.62 -59.50
C ARG A 153 -11.30 32.80 -57.99
N SER A 154 -10.29 32.56 -57.17
CA SER A 154 -9.73 33.52 -56.19
C SER A 154 -8.45 32.91 -55.59
N LYS A 155 -7.24 33.44 -55.81
CA LYS A 155 -6.55 34.65 -55.28
C LYS A 155 -6.27 34.64 -53.77
N GLY A 156 -4.98 34.55 -53.42
CA GLY A 156 -4.38 35.02 -52.15
C GLY A 156 -3.45 33.99 -51.51
N SER A 157 -2.20 33.81 -51.95
CA SER A 157 -0.99 34.55 -51.52
C SER A 157 -0.61 34.39 -50.03
N ARG A 158 0.43 33.60 -49.72
CA ARG A 158 1.77 34.09 -49.35
C ARG A 158 2.66 32.91 -48.91
N SER A 159 3.62 32.61 -49.77
CA SER A 159 4.82 31.81 -49.53
C SER A 159 5.84 32.61 -48.71
N GLY A 160 6.35 32.01 -47.64
CA GLY A 160 7.56 32.44 -46.95
C GLY A 160 8.54 31.27 -46.94
N SER A 161 9.54 31.36 -47.81
CA SER A 161 10.67 30.44 -47.97
C SER A 161 11.68 30.60 -46.84
N GLY A 162 12.20 29.49 -46.35
CA GLY A 162 13.36 29.44 -45.46
C GLY A 162 14.08 28.11 -45.65
N ASP A 163 15.02 28.10 -46.60
CA ASP A 163 16.05 27.08 -46.78
C ASP A 163 16.77 26.81 -45.47
N GLN A 164 16.96 25.54 -45.11
CA GLN A 164 18.14 25.12 -44.38
C GLN A 164 18.49 23.68 -44.76
N ASP A 165 19.39 23.65 -45.73
CA ASP A 165 20.36 22.61 -46.07
C ASP A 165 21.04 22.05 -44.80
N ASN A 166 21.02 20.73 -44.62
CA ASN A 166 22.00 20.08 -43.75
C ASN A 166 22.29 18.63 -44.16
N THR A 167 23.26 18.52 -45.05
CA THR A 167 24.37 17.55 -45.13
C THR A 167 24.29 16.22 -44.36
N ASP A 168 24.33 15.16 -45.17
CA ASP A 168 25.17 13.97 -45.09
C ASP A 168 25.90 13.65 -43.77
N GLY A 169 25.39 12.62 -43.09
CA GLY A 169 26.07 11.89 -42.02
C GLY A 169 26.08 10.38 -42.30
N LYS A 170 26.97 9.95 -43.19
CA LYS A 170 27.25 8.55 -43.53
C LYS A 170 28.01 7.90 -42.37
N GLY A 171 27.39 6.96 -41.67
CA GLY A 171 28.01 6.22 -40.57
C GLY A 171 27.48 4.79 -40.48
N ALA A 172 28.12 3.90 -41.24
CA ALA A 172 27.89 2.46 -41.17
C ALA A 172 28.54 1.87 -39.91
N ALA A 173 27.79 1.07 -39.15
CA ALA A 173 28.34 0.00 -38.33
C ALA A 173 27.26 -1.09 -38.18
N SER A 174 27.40 -2.14 -38.99
CA SER A 174 26.74 -3.41 -38.79
C SER A 174 27.37 -4.13 -37.59
N GLY A 175 26.53 -4.74 -36.76
CA GLY A 175 27.05 -5.53 -35.64
C GLY A 175 26.01 -6.05 -34.68
N LYS A 176 25.61 -7.31 -34.92
CA LYS A 176 25.43 -8.37 -33.91
C LYS A 176 24.15 -8.43 -33.05
N ALA A 177 23.60 -9.65 -33.10
CA ALA A 177 22.88 -10.41 -32.07
C ALA A 177 21.36 -10.18 -31.91
N GLU A 178 20.61 -10.88 -32.76
CA GLU A 178 19.39 -11.56 -32.35
C GLU A 178 19.70 -12.61 -31.28
N ALA A 179 19.20 -12.41 -30.06
CA ALA A 179 18.75 -13.46 -29.12
C ALA A 179 18.37 -12.78 -27.79
N GLY A 180 17.07 -12.81 -27.47
CA GLY A 180 16.58 -12.48 -26.14
C GLY A 180 15.38 -11.55 -26.15
N ALA A 181 14.19 -12.11 -26.39
CA ALA A 181 12.94 -11.56 -25.91
C ALA A 181 12.93 -11.60 -24.36
N GLY A 182 13.75 -10.75 -23.74
CA GLY A 182 13.63 -10.41 -22.34
C GLY A 182 12.63 -9.27 -22.22
N ALA A 183 11.61 -9.46 -21.39
CA ALA A 183 10.64 -8.45 -20.99
C ALA A 183 11.32 -7.30 -20.20
N GLY A 184 12.22 -6.57 -20.85
CA GLY A 184 12.89 -5.36 -20.37
C GLY A 184 11.98 -4.14 -20.51
N GLY A 185 10.72 -4.28 -20.08
CA GLY A 185 9.79 -3.16 -19.98
C GLY A 185 10.40 -2.12 -19.04
N SER A 186 10.78 -0.98 -19.63
CA SER A 186 11.27 0.23 -18.97
C SER A 186 10.71 0.36 -17.54
N GLY A 187 11.62 0.39 -16.57
CA GLY A 187 11.37 0.46 -15.13
C GLY A 187 10.70 1.76 -14.70
N VAL A 188 9.49 2.01 -15.22
CA VAL A 188 8.68 3.19 -14.96
C VAL A 188 8.08 3.05 -13.57
N GLY A 189 8.84 3.44 -12.55
CA GLY A 189 8.31 3.90 -11.27
C GLY A 189 7.31 2.99 -10.56
N ILE A 190 7.45 1.68 -10.75
CA ILE A 190 6.54 0.70 -10.16
C ILE A 190 6.81 0.64 -8.67
N LEU A 191 5.77 0.78 -7.86
CA LEU A 191 5.84 0.55 -6.41
C LEU A 191 5.38 -0.88 -6.13
N GLU A 192 5.88 -1.45 -5.05
CA GLU A 192 5.35 -2.69 -4.49
C GLU A 192 4.52 -2.37 -3.25
N ALA A 193 3.40 -3.09 -3.10
CA ALA A 193 2.57 -3.04 -1.92
C ALA A 193 2.27 -4.44 -1.40
N TRP A 194 2.62 -4.70 -0.15
CA TRP A 194 2.19 -5.88 0.58
C TRP A 194 0.91 -5.55 1.32
N VAL A 195 -0.16 -6.29 1.04
CA VAL A 195 -1.48 -6.10 1.63
C VAL A 195 -1.79 -7.32 2.48
N SER A 196 -2.13 -7.08 3.75
CA SER A 196 -2.60 -8.11 4.67
C SER A 196 -3.97 -8.69 4.24
N GLY A 197 -4.42 -9.73 4.93
CA GLY A 197 -5.77 -10.27 4.69
C GLY A 197 -6.82 -9.20 4.90
N MET A 198 -7.72 -9.05 3.93
CA MET A 198 -8.71 -7.98 3.92
C MET A 198 -10.09 -8.56 4.20
N ARG A 199 -10.79 -8.01 5.19
CA ARG A 199 -12.19 -8.35 5.49
C ARG A 199 -13.10 -7.21 5.06
N VAL A 200 -14.12 -7.54 4.29
CA VAL A 200 -15.06 -6.60 3.68
C VAL A 200 -16.47 -7.08 3.97
N ASP A 201 -17.30 -6.22 4.54
CA ASP A 201 -18.71 -6.52 4.80
C ASP A 201 -19.56 -5.79 3.75
N PHE A 202 -20.37 -6.53 2.99
CA PHE A 202 -21.33 -6.00 2.02
C PHE A 202 -22.69 -5.91 2.68
N LYS A 203 -23.26 -4.71 2.73
CA LYS A 203 -24.59 -4.44 3.29
C LYS A 203 -25.64 -4.44 2.19
N ARG A 204 -26.87 -4.84 2.51
CA ARG A 204 -28.02 -4.74 1.58
C ARG A 204 -28.27 -3.33 1.06
N SER A 205 -27.83 -2.30 1.79
CA SER A 205 -27.88 -0.90 1.36
C SER A 205 -26.91 -0.54 0.23
N GLY A 206 -26.13 -1.52 -0.27
CA GLY A 206 -25.04 -1.31 -1.23
C GLY A 206 -23.74 -0.85 -0.57
N ALA A 207 -23.76 -0.47 0.71
CA ALA A 207 -22.55 -0.03 1.40
C ALA A 207 -21.55 -1.19 1.57
N ILE A 208 -20.30 -0.91 1.24
CA ILE A 208 -19.14 -1.78 1.39
C ILE A 208 -18.36 -1.27 2.61
N GLN A 209 -18.34 -2.04 3.69
CA GLN A 209 -17.59 -1.72 4.90
C GLN A 209 -16.27 -2.49 4.92
N GLN A 210 -15.16 -1.79 4.73
CA GLN A 210 -13.84 -2.38 4.87
C GLN A 210 -13.39 -2.36 6.34
N ARG A 211 -13.04 -3.52 6.87
CA ARG A 211 -12.33 -3.64 8.14
C ARG A 211 -10.87 -3.16 7.98
N ARG A 212 -10.16 -3.15 9.10
CA ARG A 212 -8.73 -2.85 9.13
C ARG A 212 -7.99 -3.75 8.13
N VAL A 213 -7.27 -3.13 7.22
CA VAL A 213 -6.26 -3.77 6.37
C VAL A 213 -4.95 -3.01 6.54
N ASP A 214 -3.90 -3.75 6.87
CA ASP A 214 -2.56 -3.24 6.95
C ASP A 214 -1.86 -3.39 5.58
N MET A 215 -1.08 -2.38 5.21
CA MET A 215 -0.42 -2.27 3.91
C MET A 215 0.99 -1.73 4.08
N LEU A 216 1.97 -2.33 3.40
CA LEU A 216 3.34 -1.84 3.35
C LEU A 216 3.69 -1.49 1.90
N ILE A 217 3.89 -0.20 1.61
CA ILE A 217 4.09 0.33 0.25
C ILE A 217 5.51 0.89 0.09
N GLY A 218 6.24 0.50 -0.94
CA GLY A 218 7.57 1.06 -1.17
C GLY A 218 8.16 0.71 -2.53
N PRO A 219 9.48 0.93 -2.73
CA PRO A 219 10.15 0.56 -3.97
C PRO A 219 10.12 -0.98 -4.20
N PRO A 220 10.37 -1.43 -5.44
CA PRO A 220 10.49 -2.85 -5.73
C PRO A 220 11.59 -3.52 -4.91
N GLY A 221 11.36 -4.76 -4.48
CA GLY A 221 12.31 -5.52 -3.65
C GLY A 221 12.23 -5.17 -2.16
N LEU A 222 11.12 -4.58 -1.72
CA LEU A 222 10.87 -4.26 -0.32
C LEU A 222 10.97 -5.50 0.56
N ARG A 223 11.92 -5.50 1.51
CA ARG A 223 12.13 -6.62 2.45
C ARG A 223 11.66 -6.32 3.86
N SER A 224 11.72 -5.05 4.27
CA SER A 224 11.42 -4.62 5.63
C SER A 224 10.43 -3.44 5.65
N SER A 225 9.75 -3.29 6.78
CA SER A 225 8.96 -2.10 7.11
C SER A 225 9.81 -0.83 7.19
N GLU A 226 11.14 -0.93 7.25
CA GLU A 226 12.11 0.17 7.24
C GLU A 226 12.37 0.76 5.84
N ASP A 227 12.02 0.03 4.78
CA ASP A 227 12.23 0.51 3.41
C ASP A 227 10.98 1.18 2.82
N GLY A 228 9.81 1.00 3.47
CA GLY A 228 8.50 1.37 2.92
C GLY A 228 7.59 2.15 3.87
N LEU A 229 6.51 2.67 3.32
CA LEU A 229 5.45 3.31 4.04
C LEU A 229 4.45 2.27 4.56
N TYR A 230 4.44 2.05 5.87
CA TYR A 230 3.45 1.19 6.51
C TYR A 230 2.18 2.00 6.80
N LEU A 231 1.04 1.51 6.34
CA LEU A 231 -0.26 2.16 6.42
C LEU A 231 -1.32 1.19 6.88
N VAL A 232 -2.36 1.74 7.48
CA VAL A 232 -3.56 1.00 7.86
C VAL A 232 -4.76 1.68 7.19
N LEU A 233 -5.71 0.92 6.65
CA LEU A 233 -6.92 1.47 6.03
C LEU A 233 -8.16 0.78 6.58
N TRP A 234 -9.21 1.55 6.85
CA TRP A 234 -10.53 1.04 7.21
C TRP A 234 -11.62 2.06 6.85
N GLY A 235 -12.87 1.64 6.82
CA GLY A 235 -14.02 2.53 6.66
C GLY A 235 -15.06 1.96 5.72
N SER A 236 -15.69 2.83 4.94
CA SER A 236 -16.81 2.46 4.07
C SER A 236 -16.75 3.17 2.72
N ALA A 237 -17.28 2.50 1.70
CA ALA A 237 -17.58 3.05 0.39
C ALA A 237 -19.00 2.65 0.01
N ASN A 238 -19.71 3.49 -0.74
CA ASN A 238 -21.01 3.13 -1.29
C ASN A 238 -20.96 3.38 -2.81
N PRO A 239 -20.88 2.32 -3.64
CA PRO A 239 -20.77 2.43 -5.08
C PRO A 239 -22.03 3.01 -5.74
N ASP A 240 -23.22 2.77 -5.16
CA ASP A 240 -24.48 3.29 -5.69
C ASP A 240 -24.57 4.81 -5.61
N THR A 241 -23.96 5.39 -4.56
CA THR A 241 -23.91 6.84 -4.32
C THR A 241 -22.56 7.48 -4.67
N ASP A 242 -21.61 6.69 -5.16
CA ASP A 242 -20.19 7.06 -5.36
C ASP A 242 -19.59 7.81 -4.16
N GLN A 243 -19.97 7.43 -2.93
CA GLN A 243 -19.46 8.07 -1.70
C GLN A 243 -18.34 7.26 -1.06
N LEU A 244 -17.27 7.95 -0.68
CA LEU A 244 -16.15 7.38 0.05
C LEU A 244 -16.03 7.98 1.45
N ARG A 245 -15.95 7.14 2.48
CA ARG A 245 -15.70 7.52 3.88
C ARG A 245 -14.76 6.52 4.54
N MET A 246 -13.47 6.74 4.35
CA MET A 246 -12.41 5.89 4.89
C MET A 246 -11.45 6.66 5.79
N THR A 247 -10.61 5.93 6.50
CA THR A 247 -9.52 6.47 7.31
C THR A 247 -8.24 5.74 6.97
N VAL A 248 -7.20 6.51 6.65
CA VAL A 248 -5.82 6.03 6.53
C VAL A 248 -5.13 6.27 7.87
N GLY A 249 -4.79 5.22 8.60
CA GLY A 249 -4.00 5.28 9.81
C GLY A 249 -2.50 5.22 9.53
N LEU A 250 -1.73 6.06 10.22
CA LEU A 250 -0.27 5.92 10.30
C LEU A 250 0.10 5.18 11.59
N PRO A 251 0.58 3.93 11.49
CA PRO A 251 1.01 3.15 12.64
C PRO A 251 2.37 3.63 13.17
N PRO A 252 2.80 3.19 14.37
CA PRO A 252 4.02 3.65 15.02
C PRO A 252 5.30 3.53 14.17
N PRO A 253 5.55 2.44 13.41
CA PRO A 253 6.73 2.37 12.55
C PRO A 253 6.83 3.48 11.50
N THR A 254 5.68 3.97 11.01
CA THR A 254 5.64 5.09 10.07
C THR A 254 5.79 6.43 10.79
N LEU A 255 5.20 6.58 11.98
CA LEU A 255 5.34 7.76 12.81
C LEU A 255 6.79 7.94 13.32
N ALA A 256 7.51 6.85 13.58
CA ALA A 256 8.92 6.84 13.95
C ALA A 256 9.81 7.55 12.93
N ARG A 257 9.49 7.41 11.64
CA ARG A 257 10.17 8.14 10.55
C ARG A 257 9.94 9.64 10.59
N MET A 258 8.91 10.09 11.30
CA MET A 258 8.60 11.50 11.54
C MET A 258 9.16 12.00 12.89
N GLY A 259 9.92 11.17 13.60
CA GLY A 259 10.53 11.50 14.89
C GLY A 259 9.68 11.14 16.11
N VAL A 260 8.53 10.48 15.94
CA VAL A 260 7.67 10.05 17.05
C VAL A 260 8.21 8.72 17.62
N ARG A 261 8.51 8.66 18.91
CA ARG A 261 9.03 7.44 19.53
C ARG A 261 7.92 6.40 19.65
N GLU A 262 8.15 5.20 19.14
CA GLU A 262 7.19 4.09 19.19
C GLU A 262 6.90 3.63 20.62
N SER A 263 7.93 3.61 21.48
CA SER A 263 7.81 3.21 22.90
C SER A 263 6.91 4.13 23.74
N ASP A 264 6.66 5.35 23.27
CA ASP A 264 5.85 6.34 23.96
C ASP A 264 4.41 6.42 23.40
N LEU A 265 4.04 5.53 22.47
CA LEU A 265 2.69 5.43 21.92
C LEU A 265 1.92 4.27 22.57
N PRO A 266 0.60 4.42 22.84
CA PRO A 266 -0.22 3.31 23.29
C PRO A 266 -0.19 2.13 22.31
N GLU A 267 -0.35 0.91 22.83
CA GLU A 267 -0.46 -0.29 22.00
C GLU A 267 -1.61 -0.16 21.00
N GLY A 268 -1.34 -0.47 19.73
CA GLY A 268 -2.33 -0.34 18.65
C GLY A 268 -2.63 1.10 18.21
N TYR A 269 -1.94 2.11 18.74
CA TYR A 269 -2.14 3.50 18.32
C TYR A 269 -1.89 3.67 16.82
N CYS A 270 -2.75 4.45 16.17
CA CYS A 270 -2.55 4.90 14.79
C CYS A 270 -3.00 6.34 14.66
N MET A 271 -2.26 7.16 13.92
CA MET A 271 -2.69 8.54 13.65
C MET A 271 -3.67 8.53 12.47
N PRO A 272 -4.96 8.90 12.66
CA PRO A 272 -5.96 8.81 11.61
C PRO A 272 -5.90 10.00 10.65
N ILE A 273 -5.99 9.71 9.36
CA ILE A 273 -6.10 10.67 8.26
C ILE A 273 -7.40 10.38 7.50
N PRO A 274 -8.41 11.26 7.57
CA PRO A 274 -9.65 11.06 6.84
C PRO A 274 -9.41 11.01 5.32
N LEU A 275 -10.02 10.02 4.68
CA LEU A 275 -10.06 9.82 3.24
C LEU A 275 -11.52 9.88 2.79
N GLY A 276 -11.89 10.94 2.07
CA GLY A 276 -13.26 11.17 1.60
C GLY A 276 -13.35 11.39 0.11
N GLY A 277 -14.46 11.96 -0.34
CA GLY A 277 -14.71 12.24 -1.76
C GLY A 277 -15.50 11.12 -2.42
N THR A 278 -15.16 10.83 -3.67
CA THR A 278 -15.78 9.75 -4.45
C THR A 278 -14.83 8.58 -4.63
N ILE A 279 -15.34 7.42 -5.08
CA ILE A 279 -14.50 6.24 -5.35
C ILE A 279 -13.54 6.55 -6.51
N SER A 280 -14.03 7.30 -7.51
CA SER A 280 -13.28 7.75 -8.68
C SER A 280 -12.28 8.87 -8.41
N ALA A 281 -12.55 9.73 -7.42
CA ALA A 281 -11.72 10.88 -7.06
C ALA A 281 -11.52 10.97 -5.54
N PRO A 282 -10.77 10.02 -4.94
CA PRO A 282 -10.50 10.01 -3.51
C PRO A 282 -9.68 11.23 -3.09
N ARG A 283 -10.07 11.85 -1.97
CA ARG A 283 -9.45 13.06 -1.42
C ARG A 283 -8.94 12.79 -0.01
N LEU A 284 -7.63 12.82 0.15
CA LEU A 284 -6.97 12.66 1.44
C LEU A 284 -6.86 14.00 2.16
N GLN A 285 -7.32 14.07 3.41
CA GLN A 285 -7.21 15.28 4.22
C GLN A 285 -5.82 15.40 4.85
N VAL A 286 -4.82 15.74 4.02
CA VAL A 286 -3.41 15.85 4.45
C VAL A 286 -3.10 17.11 5.26
N LYS A 287 -3.99 18.11 5.24
CA LYS A 287 -3.81 19.36 5.98
C LYS A 287 -3.71 19.04 7.48
N GLY A 288 -2.65 19.51 8.12
CA GLY A 288 -2.40 19.30 9.54
C GLY A 288 -1.87 17.92 9.93
N VAL A 289 -1.61 17.00 8.99
CA VAL A 289 -0.98 15.70 9.31
C VAL A 289 0.41 15.92 9.90
N ALA A 290 1.25 16.73 9.24
CA ALA A 290 2.57 17.08 9.74
C ALA A 290 2.51 17.84 11.09
N ALA A 291 1.53 18.74 11.25
CA ALA A 291 1.33 19.47 12.51
C ALA A 291 0.92 18.54 13.66
N ARG A 292 0.03 17.58 13.41
CA ARG A 292 -0.37 16.56 14.41
C ARG A 292 0.80 15.65 14.78
N ALA A 293 1.59 15.22 13.80
CA ALA A 293 2.81 14.44 14.07
C ALA A 293 3.82 15.26 14.91
N ALA A 294 4.06 16.53 14.56
CA ALA A 294 4.92 17.41 15.33
C ALA A 294 4.41 17.61 16.77
N GLN A 295 3.09 17.76 16.96
CA GLN A 295 2.49 17.85 18.28
C GLN A 295 2.73 16.57 19.11
N LEU A 296 2.65 15.39 18.49
CA LEU A 296 2.98 14.13 19.17
C LEU A 296 4.44 14.12 19.62
N VAL A 297 5.39 14.56 18.78
CA VAL A 297 6.81 14.66 19.15
C VAL A 297 7.01 15.62 20.32
N ILE A 298 6.38 16.79 20.29
CA ILE A 298 6.47 17.78 21.37
C ILE A 298 5.91 17.20 22.69
N ASN A 299 4.75 16.55 22.63
CA ASN A 299 4.13 15.94 23.81
C ASN A 299 5.02 14.83 24.40
N GLN A 300 5.61 13.97 23.55
CA GLN A 300 6.53 12.93 24.00
C GLN A 300 7.80 13.50 24.64
N ALA A 301 8.37 14.56 24.04
CA ALA A 301 9.52 15.25 24.61
C ALA A 301 9.20 15.85 25.99
N ALA A 302 8.02 16.46 26.15
CA ALA A 302 7.56 16.98 27.43
C ALA A 302 7.39 15.87 28.49
N HIS A 303 6.72 14.76 28.14
CA HIS A 303 6.59 13.61 29.05
C HIS A 303 7.95 13.01 29.46
N HIS A 304 8.90 12.95 28.54
CA HIS A 304 10.24 12.45 28.84
C HIS A 304 11.01 13.40 29.76
N ALA A 305 10.88 14.71 29.57
CA ALA A 305 11.49 15.70 30.45
C ALA A 305 10.94 15.59 31.89
N VAL A 306 9.63 15.39 32.05
CA VAL A 306 9.00 15.16 33.36
C VAL A 306 9.54 13.89 34.02
N ARG A 307 9.57 12.76 33.30
CA ARG A 307 10.13 11.49 33.83
C ARG A 307 11.61 11.62 34.23
N GLN A 308 12.39 12.42 33.51
CA GLN A 308 13.78 12.68 33.88
C GLN A 308 13.92 13.54 35.14
N GLN A 309 12.99 14.47 35.37
CA GLN A 309 12.97 15.26 36.60
C GLN A 309 12.59 14.39 37.80
N GLU A 310 11.57 13.55 37.66
CA GLU A 310 11.14 12.60 38.70
C GLU A 310 12.27 11.65 39.11
N ARG A 311 13.00 11.07 38.14
CA ARG A 311 14.17 10.23 38.42
C ARG A 311 15.27 10.99 39.17
N LYS A 312 15.57 12.22 38.76
CA LYS A 312 16.55 13.06 39.46
C LYS A 312 16.13 13.41 40.88
N GLU A 313 14.82 13.57 41.13
CA GLU A 313 14.30 13.80 42.48
C GLU A 313 14.32 12.52 43.33
N GLU A 314 14.03 11.37 42.73
CA GLU A 314 14.13 10.06 43.38
C GLU A 314 15.57 9.70 43.75
N ASP A 315 16.53 9.97 42.87
CA ASP A 315 17.96 9.80 43.13
C ASP A 315 18.40 10.70 44.30
N LYS A 316 18.01 11.99 44.30
CA LYS A 316 18.31 12.92 45.41
C LYS A 316 17.67 12.50 46.73
N ARG A 317 16.45 11.96 46.70
CA ARG A 317 15.78 11.41 47.89
C ARG A 317 16.48 10.16 48.41
N SER A 318 16.94 9.31 47.51
CA SER A 318 17.68 8.09 47.84
C SER A 318 19.02 8.43 48.49
N GLU A 319 19.77 9.40 47.95
CA GLU A 319 21.01 9.92 48.55
C GLU A 319 20.79 10.56 49.93
N ALA A 320 19.73 11.35 50.09
CA ALA A 320 19.38 11.95 51.39
C ALA A 320 19.01 10.88 52.44
N SER A 321 18.38 9.79 52.03
CA SER A 321 17.99 8.69 52.92
C SER A 321 19.17 7.79 53.31
N SER A 322 20.14 7.56 52.42
CA SER A 322 21.30 6.71 52.67
C SER A 322 22.36 7.40 53.54
N GLY A 323 22.49 8.73 53.44
CA GLY A 323 23.42 9.52 54.27
C GLY A 323 23.10 9.55 55.77
N SER A 324 21.90 9.14 56.20
CA SER A 324 21.49 9.21 57.61
C SER A 324 21.86 7.98 58.46
N ARG A 325 22.38 6.89 57.87
CA ARG A 325 22.67 5.64 58.61
C ARG A 325 24.13 5.43 59.00
N GLN A 326 25.05 6.32 58.62
CA GLN A 326 26.49 6.14 58.85
C GLN A 326 27.04 6.87 60.09
N GLY A 327 26.18 7.43 60.95
CA GLY A 327 26.60 8.30 62.06
C GLY A 327 26.40 7.77 63.48
N THR A 328 26.02 6.49 63.68
CA THR A 328 25.67 6.01 65.03
C THR A 328 26.09 4.57 65.31
N GLU A 329 27.30 4.19 64.92
CA GLU A 329 28.06 3.14 65.59
C GLU A 329 29.29 3.85 66.16
N GLY A 330 29.33 4.20 67.45
CA GLY A 330 29.20 3.25 68.53
C GLY A 330 30.56 2.60 68.73
N ALA A 331 31.39 3.25 69.55
CA ALA A 331 32.63 2.69 70.04
C ALA A 331 32.35 1.32 70.68
N GLY A 332 32.68 0.26 69.97
CA GLY A 332 32.63 -1.12 70.43
C GLY A 332 33.95 -1.79 70.10
N GLU A 333 34.90 -1.72 71.03
CA GLU A 333 36.05 -2.62 71.07
C GLU A 333 35.55 -4.06 71.08
N GLY A 334 36.02 -4.90 70.15
CA GLY A 334 35.62 -6.31 70.14
C GLY A 334 36.09 -7.11 68.92
N VAL A 335 37.39 -7.42 68.91
CA VAL A 335 37.99 -8.72 68.51
C VAL A 335 37.18 -9.60 67.54
N GLY A 336 37.73 -9.86 66.34
CA GLY A 336 37.24 -10.95 65.49
C GLY A 336 37.88 -11.01 64.11
N SER A 337 39.10 -11.54 64.05
CA SER A 337 39.78 -11.91 62.80
C SER A 337 39.02 -13.03 62.07
N GLY A 338 38.70 -12.83 60.79
CA GLY A 338 37.97 -13.79 59.97
C GLY A 338 38.14 -13.52 58.48
N SER A 339 39.36 -13.77 57.99
CA SER A 339 39.70 -13.83 56.57
C SER A 339 38.92 -14.96 55.88
N VAL A 340 37.99 -14.62 54.98
CA VAL A 340 37.44 -15.57 54.00
C VAL A 340 37.71 -15.02 52.60
N THR A 341 38.82 -15.48 52.04
CA THR A 341 39.09 -15.51 50.61
C THR A 341 38.24 -16.62 49.98
N SER A 342 37.25 -16.27 49.17
CA SER A 342 36.59 -17.22 48.27
C SER A 342 37.07 -16.97 46.85
N ALA A 343 38.17 -17.64 46.52
CA ALA A 343 38.53 -18.04 45.17
C ALA A 343 37.80 -19.35 44.83
N GLY A 344 37.52 -19.57 43.55
CA GLY A 344 36.89 -20.78 42.98
C GLY A 344 36.13 -20.37 41.72
N ASP A 345 36.77 -20.40 40.54
CA ASP A 345 36.92 -21.58 39.67
C ASP A 345 35.61 -22.34 39.45
N GLU A 346 35.09 -22.33 38.21
CA GLU A 346 35.17 -23.56 37.39
C GLU A 346 34.66 -23.32 35.95
N GLU A 347 35.56 -23.66 35.03
CA GLU A 347 35.32 -24.10 33.66
C GLU A 347 34.24 -25.20 33.59
N GLY A 348 33.31 -25.08 32.65
CA GLY A 348 32.28 -26.09 32.38
C GLY A 348 32.00 -26.22 30.89
N LYS A 349 32.95 -26.82 30.17
CA LYS A 349 32.84 -27.24 28.77
C LYS A 349 32.05 -28.56 28.73
N ALA A 350 30.93 -28.60 28.01
CA ALA A 350 30.22 -29.85 27.70
C ALA A 350 29.77 -29.86 26.24
N GLU A 351 30.56 -30.57 25.42
CA GLU A 351 30.10 -31.20 24.19
C GLU A 351 29.30 -32.46 24.56
N GLY A 352 28.17 -32.69 23.88
CA GLY A 352 27.37 -33.90 24.05
C GLY A 352 26.51 -34.14 22.81
N GLN A 353 26.93 -35.12 22.02
CA GLN A 353 26.28 -35.60 20.80
C GLN A 353 25.04 -36.48 21.09
N SER A 354 24.17 -36.53 20.07
CA SER A 354 23.29 -37.64 19.64
C SER A 354 22.16 -38.12 20.56
N SER A 355 20.93 -38.12 20.05
CA SER A 355 20.26 -39.32 19.54
C SER A 355 18.87 -38.99 18.99
N ALA A 356 18.52 -39.67 17.91
CA ALA A 356 17.19 -39.75 17.34
C ALA A 356 16.35 -40.81 18.07
N ASP A 357 15.04 -40.59 18.15
CA ASP A 357 13.92 -41.56 18.10
C ASP A 357 12.68 -40.87 18.70
N GLU A 358 11.64 -40.59 17.90
CA GLU A 358 10.51 -41.49 17.63
C GLU A 358 9.66 -41.76 18.89
N GLN A 359 8.53 -41.04 19.03
CA GLN A 359 7.23 -41.66 19.32
C GLN A 359 6.06 -40.66 19.35
N ALA A 360 4.90 -41.24 19.11
CA ALA A 360 3.64 -40.64 18.71
C ALA A 360 2.82 -40.02 19.86
N GLY A 361 1.97 -39.06 19.49
CA GLY A 361 0.52 -39.15 19.78
C GLY A 361 -0.07 -38.40 20.99
N ILE A 362 -0.81 -37.31 20.69
CA ILE A 362 -2.19 -36.94 21.14
C ILE A 362 -2.45 -36.76 22.68
N PRO A 363 -3.39 -35.89 23.18
CA PRO A 363 -4.25 -34.89 22.54
C PRO A 363 -4.06 -33.44 23.07
N GLY A 364 -4.49 -32.48 22.25
CA GLY A 364 -4.66 -31.08 22.64
C GLY A 364 -5.82 -30.87 23.60
N SER A 365 -5.50 -30.28 24.75
CA SER A 365 -6.46 -29.70 25.69
C SER A 365 -6.99 -28.37 25.15
N SER A 366 -8.31 -28.26 25.17
CA SER A 366 -9.07 -27.05 24.89
C SER A 366 -9.29 -26.29 26.20
N SER A 367 -8.96 -24.99 26.22
CA SER A 367 -9.43 -24.06 27.25
C SER A 367 -9.63 -22.67 26.62
N SER A 368 -10.91 -22.31 26.47
CA SER A 368 -11.62 -21.23 27.17
C SER A 368 -11.47 -19.85 26.49
N THR A 369 -12.42 -19.47 25.62
CA THR A 369 -13.54 -18.56 25.95
C THR A 369 -13.18 -17.43 26.92
N THR A 370 -13.11 -16.20 26.40
CA THR A 370 -13.44 -14.99 27.17
C THR A 370 -14.31 -14.11 26.29
N THR A 371 -15.61 -14.27 26.51
CA THR A 371 -16.68 -13.41 26.02
C THR A 371 -16.84 -12.26 27.00
N THR A 372 -16.42 -11.05 26.61
CA THR A 372 -16.69 -9.84 27.37
C THR A 372 -18.00 -9.24 26.88
N ALA A 373 -19.06 -9.37 27.67
CA ALA A 373 -20.34 -8.70 27.46
C ALA A 373 -20.26 -7.23 27.90
N PRO A 374 -20.96 -6.29 27.25
CA PRO A 374 -21.10 -4.92 27.75
C PRO A 374 -22.25 -4.83 28.77
N VAL A 375 -21.92 -4.37 29.96
CA VAL A 375 -22.87 -4.02 31.03
C VAL A 375 -23.15 -2.52 30.99
N GLY A 376 -24.44 -2.19 30.93
CA GLY A 376 -25.02 -1.18 31.82
C GLY A 376 -25.11 0.25 31.31
N ALA A 377 -26.25 0.56 30.69
CA ALA A 377 -26.86 1.87 30.76
C ALA A 377 -27.39 2.16 32.19
N ARG A 378 -27.15 3.38 32.67
CA ARG A 378 -27.89 4.20 33.68
C ARG A 378 -27.02 5.45 33.91
N ARG A 379 -27.48 6.69 33.87
CA ARG A 379 -28.81 7.31 33.99
C ARG A 379 -28.94 8.44 32.97
#